data_AF-A0A4R3Y957-F1
#
_entry.id   AF-A0A4R3Y957-F1
#
_cell.length_a   1.000
_cell.length_b   1.000
_cell.length_c   1.000
_cell.angle_alpha   90.00
_cell.angle_beta   90.00
_cell.angle_gamma   90.00
#
_symmetry.space_group_name_H-M   'P 1'
#
loop_
_entity.id
_entity.type
_entity.pdbx_description
1 polymer ?
#
loop_
_entity_poly.entity_id
_entity_poly.type
_entity_poly.pdbx_seq_one_letter_code
_entity_poly.pdbx_strand_id
1 'polypeptide(L)'
;MLPINLFYGLLILLILLPLIIFRFSRYKNALKTNRYLALSLVALSSLLWGMANQLVIVRDDNQFQEYALFFPQQYQLANQQQLTVPYQFGWRKAAVVNDGQLPLIYETVKYGSSDTEVQIIGVLPYALLKNLPEPISYRFTQPPSAVRLTFIGSDLRGWIHR
;
A
#
# COMPACT_ATOMS: atom_id res chain seq x y z
N MET A 1 11.42 0.15 5.84
CA MET A 1 10.50 0.06 4.72
C MET A 1 10.66 -1.33 4.17
N LEU A 2 9.55 -2.03 3.91
CA LEU A 2 9.57 -3.41 3.46
C LEU A 2 9.01 -3.45 2.05
N PRO A 3 9.67 -4.08 1.05
CA PRO A 3 9.10 -4.19 -0.29
C PRO A 3 7.68 -4.75 -0.22
N ILE A 4 6.72 -4.12 -0.89
CA ILE A 4 5.30 -4.41 -0.69
C ILE A 4 4.95 -5.87 -1.02
N ASN A 5 5.60 -6.44 -2.03
CA ASN A 5 5.41 -7.84 -2.43
C ASN A 5 5.86 -8.79 -1.33
N LEU A 6 6.98 -8.47 -0.66
CA LEU A 6 7.49 -9.25 0.46
C LEU A 6 6.58 -9.08 1.69
N PHE A 7 6.06 -7.87 1.93
CA PHE A 7 5.07 -7.64 2.98
C PHE A 7 3.81 -8.51 2.79
N TYR A 8 3.19 -8.48 1.61
CA TYR A 8 2.02 -9.29 1.32
C TYR A 8 2.35 -10.80 1.34
N GLY A 9 3.52 -11.20 0.87
CA GLY A 9 3.98 -12.59 0.96
C GLY A 9 4.05 -13.08 2.41
N LEU A 10 4.59 -12.26 3.32
CA LEU A 10 4.64 -12.58 4.76
C LEU A 10 3.25 -12.62 5.39
N LEU A 11 2.35 -11.70 5.02
CA LEU A 11 0.95 -11.73 5.49
C LEU A 11 0.23 -12.99 5.07
N ILE A 12 0.35 -13.39 3.80
CA ILE A 12 -0.25 -14.63 3.29
C ILE A 12 0.33 -15.84 4.05
N LEU A 13 1.65 -15.87 4.26
CA LEU A 13 2.30 -16.94 5.00
C LEU A 13 1.77 -17.03 6.45
N LEU A 14 1.60 -15.90 7.14
CA LEU A 14 1.02 -15.86 8.50
C LEU A 14 -0.42 -16.40 8.54
N ILE A 15 -1.21 -16.16 7.49
CA ILE A 15 -2.59 -16.65 7.38
C ILE A 15 -2.63 -18.15 7.03
N LEU A 16 -1.67 -18.65 6.24
CA LEU A 16 -1.62 -20.05 5.81
C LEU A 16 -0.97 -20.99 6.85
N LEU A 17 -0.02 -20.50 7.65
CA LEU A 17 0.65 -21.26 8.71
C LEU A 17 -0.33 -22.01 9.64
N PRO A 18 -1.42 -21.39 10.13
CA PRO A 18 -2.45 -22.06 10.89
C PRO A 18 -3.06 -23.27 10.17
N LEU A 19 -3.36 -23.16 8.88
CA LEU A 19 -3.97 -24.25 8.10
C LEU A 19 -3.04 -25.47 8.02
N ILE A 20 -1.74 -25.22 7.89
CA ILE A 20 -0.71 -26.26 7.90
C ILE A 20 -0.65 -26.92 9.28
N ILE A 21 -0.58 -26.12 10.35
CA ILE A 21 -0.53 -26.61 11.74
C ILE A 21 -1.79 -27.42 12.09
N PHE A 22 -2.97 -27.02 11.62
CA PHE A 22 -4.21 -27.76 11.82
C PHE A 22 -4.19 -29.14 11.17
N ARG A 23 -3.60 -29.28 9.97
CA ARG A 23 -3.53 -30.56 9.25
C ARG A 23 -2.75 -31.65 10.01
N PHE A 24 -1.77 -31.26 10.82
CA PHE A 24 -0.92 -32.20 11.59
C PHE A 24 -1.41 -32.45 13.03
N SER A 25 -2.48 -31.78 13.45
CA SER A 25 -2.98 -31.85 14.83
C SER A 25 -4.01 -32.96 15.00
N ARG A 26 -3.54 -34.18 15.30
CA ARG A 26 -4.41 -35.34 15.54
C ARG A 26 -4.89 -35.47 16.99
N TYR A 27 -4.47 -34.59 17.91
CA TYR A 27 -4.76 -34.71 19.34
C TYR A 27 -5.75 -33.65 19.85
N LYS A 28 -6.69 -34.07 20.70
CA LYS A 28 -7.82 -33.25 21.20
C LYS A 28 -7.39 -31.97 21.92
N ASN A 29 -6.28 -32.00 22.67
CA ASN A 29 -5.71 -30.82 23.34
C ASN A 29 -4.94 -29.90 22.38
N ALA A 30 -4.28 -30.48 21.36
CA ALA A 30 -3.59 -29.71 20.33
C ALA A 30 -4.59 -28.93 19.45
N LEU A 31 -5.82 -29.42 19.29
CA LEU A 31 -6.87 -28.73 18.55
C LEU A 31 -7.27 -27.36 19.16
N LYS A 32 -7.38 -27.29 20.49
CA LYS A 32 -7.70 -26.03 21.20
C LYS A 32 -6.58 -25.02 21.07
N THR A 33 -5.34 -25.43 21.34
CA THR A 33 -4.15 -24.57 21.22
C THR A 33 -3.97 -24.05 19.80
N ASN A 34 -4.18 -24.90 18.79
CA ASN A 34 -4.05 -24.50 17.38
C ASN A 34 -5.12 -23.50 16.95
N ARG A 35 -6.34 -23.57 17.51
CA ARG A 35 -7.39 -22.57 17.25
C ARG A 35 -7.03 -21.20 17.80
N TYR A 36 -6.50 -21.13 19.02
CA TYR A 36 -6.04 -19.86 19.58
C TYR A 36 -4.85 -19.29 18.81
N LEU A 37 -3.89 -20.14 18.44
CA LEU A 37 -2.78 -19.75 17.57
C LEU A 37 -3.25 -19.20 16.24
N ALA A 38 -4.20 -19.86 15.58
CA ALA A 38 -4.78 -19.42 14.32
C ALA A 38 -5.44 -18.04 14.44
N LEU A 39 -6.28 -17.87 15.47
CA LEU A 39 -6.94 -16.59 15.74
C LEU A 39 -5.91 -15.49 16.04
N SER A 40 -4.86 -15.79 16.81
CA SER A 40 -3.79 -14.81 17.09
C SER A 40 -3.00 -14.43 15.84
N LEU A 41 -2.74 -15.37 14.93
CA LEU A 41 -2.01 -15.10 13.69
C LEU A 41 -2.85 -14.28 12.71
N VAL A 42 -4.15 -14.56 12.62
CA VAL A 42 -5.10 -13.74 11.84
C VAL A 42 -5.18 -12.34 12.43
N ALA A 43 -5.37 -12.21 13.75
CA ALA A 43 -5.42 -10.91 14.43
C ALA A 43 -4.13 -10.11 14.22
N LEU A 44 -2.96 -10.76 14.36
CA LEU A 44 -1.65 -10.16 14.10
C LEU A 44 -1.54 -9.69 12.64
N SER A 45 -1.96 -10.52 11.68
CA SER A 45 -1.92 -10.16 10.25
C SER A 45 -2.81 -8.96 9.95
N SER A 46 -4.02 -8.92 10.52
CA SER A 46 -4.93 -7.78 10.38
C SER A 46 -4.36 -6.51 11.01
N LEU A 47 -3.72 -6.62 12.18
CA LEU A 47 -3.04 -5.50 12.83
C LEU A 47 -1.87 -4.98 11.98
N LEU A 48 -1.01 -5.89 11.49
CA LEU A 48 0.11 -5.52 10.62
C LEU A 48 -0.36 -4.83 9.34
N TRP A 49 -1.40 -5.36 8.68
CA TRP A 49 -1.99 -4.73 7.50
C TRP A 49 -2.56 -3.35 7.82
N GLY A 50 -3.32 -3.21 8.91
CA GLY A 50 -3.87 -1.93 9.34
C GLY A 50 -2.82 -0.90 9.78
N MET A 51 -1.63 -1.35 10.19
CA MET A 51 -0.51 -0.47 10.57
C MET A 51 0.42 -0.11 9.41
N ALA A 52 0.33 -0.77 8.26
CA ALA A 52 1.21 -0.48 7.14
C ALA A 52 0.78 0.79 6.39
N ASN A 53 1.71 1.72 6.14
CA ASN A 53 1.52 2.79 5.18
C ASN A 53 2.08 2.36 3.82
N GLN A 54 1.32 2.65 2.76
CA GLN A 54 1.77 2.53 1.39
C GLN A 54 2.72 3.68 1.06
N LEU A 55 3.94 3.35 0.64
CA LEU A 55 4.91 4.31 0.11
C LEU A 55 5.25 3.88 -1.31
N VAL A 56 5.03 4.77 -2.28
CA VAL A 56 5.44 4.55 -3.67
C VAL A 56 6.57 5.52 -4.00
N ILE A 57 7.69 4.97 -4.45
CA ILE A 57 8.86 5.74 -4.90
C ILE A 57 8.91 5.63 -6.41
N VAL A 58 9.04 6.76 -7.09
CA VAL A 58 8.94 6.85 -8.55
C VAL A 58 10.20 7.47 -9.13
N ARG A 59 10.73 6.88 -10.21
CA ARG A 59 11.95 7.32 -10.91
C ARG A 59 11.66 7.86 -12.30
N ASP A 60 12.68 8.43 -12.93
CA ASP A 60 12.61 9.08 -14.25
C ASP A 60 12.30 8.19 -15.43
N ASP A 61 12.52 6.89 -15.31
CA ASP A 61 12.21 5.88 -16.32
C ASP A 61 10.78 5.31 -16.18
N ASN A 62 9.91 6.00 -15.44
CA ASN A 62 8.58 5.52 -15.05
C ASN A 62 8.62 4.21 -14.24
N GLN A 63 9.79 3.81 -13.74
CA GLN A 63 9.86 2.73 -12.76
C GLN A 63 9.34 3.23 -11.42
N PHE A 64 8.65 2.35 -10.73
CA PHE A 64 8.20 2.59 -9.37
C PHE A 64 8.57 1.42 -8.48
N GLN A 65 8.77 1.72 -7.21
CA GLN A 65 8.97 0.75 -6.15
C GLN A 65 7.97 1.05 -5.04
N GLU A 66 7.31 0.00 -4.57
CA GLU A 66 6.29 0.13 -3.54
C GLU A 66 6.75 -0.57 -2.26
N TYR A 67 6.52 0.10 -1.15
CA TYR A 67 6.95 -0.32 0.17
C TYR A 67 5.83 -0.18 1.20
N ALA A 68 5.83 -1.09 2.17
CA ALA A 68 5.15 -0.92 3.44
C ALA A 68 6.05 -0.18 4.43
N LEU A 69 5.53 0.90 5.01
CA LEU A 69 6.19 1.72 6.01
C LEU A 69 5.45 1.62 7.35
N PHE A 70 6.16 1.21 8.41
CA PHE A 70 5.60 1.02 9.76
C PHE A 70 6.06 2.07 10.76
N PHE A 71 7.14 2.78 10.44
CA PHE A 71 7.76 3.81 11.28
C PHE A 71 8.43 4.83 10.36
N PRO A 72 8.65 6.08 10.83
CA PRO A 72 9.35 7.10 10.05
C PRO A 72 10.73 6.62 9.62
N GLN A 73 11.13 6.92 8.38
CA GLN A 73 12.43 6.53 7.85
C GLN A 73 13.04 7.64 7.00
N GLN A 74 14.38 7.68 6.97
CA GLN A 74 15.11 8.48 6.01
C GLN A 74 15.24 7.73 4.69
N TYR A 75 15.03 8.44 3.59
CA TYR A 75 15.25 7.97 2.23
C TYR A 75 16.27 8.88 1.57
N GLN A 76 17.29 8.30 0.95
CA GLN A 76 18.25 9.05 0.15
C GLN A 76 17.75 9.09 -1.29
N LEU A 77 17.50 10.29 -1.78
CA LEU A 77 17.07 10.56 -3.14
C LEU A 77 18.24 10.39 -4.12
N ALA A 78 17.95 10.23 -5.41
CA ALA A 78 18.93 10.11 -6.48
C ALA A 78 19.83 11.35 -6.62
N ASN A 79 19.34 12.53 -6.21
CA ASN A 79 20.14 13.76 -6.12
C ASN A 79 20.99 13.86 -4.82
N GLN A 80 21.11 12.76 -4.08
CA GLN A 80 21.83 12.64 -2.80
C GLN A 80 21.22 13.38 -1.60
N GLN A 81 20.10 14.06 -1.77
CA GLN A 81 19.40 14.69 -0.65
C GLN A 81 18.74 13.63 0.24
N GLN A 82 18.68 13.89 1.53
CA GLN A 82 17.94 13.06 2.47
C GLN A 82 16.53 13.61 2.66
N LEU A 83 15.55 12.74 2.49
CA LEU A 83 14.14 13.01 2.69
C LEU A 83 13.64 12.17 3.86
N THR A 84 13.00 12.80 4.85
CA THR A 84 12.30 12.07 5.91
C THR A 84 10.91 11.66 5.42
N VAL A 85 10.67 10.36 5.32
CA VAL A 85 9.35 9.78 5.04
C VAL A 85 8.64 9.54 6.37
N PRO A 86 7.60 10.33 6.70
CA PRO A 86 6.90 10.22 7.97
C PRO A 86 5.92 9.05 7.97
N TYR A 87 5.67 8.51 9.16
CA TYR A 87 4.53 7.64 9.38
C TYR A 87 3.25 8.48 9.49
N GLN A 88 2.25 8.17 8.69
CA GLN A 88 0.91 8.76 8.68
C GLN A 88 -0.04 7.95 9.57
N PHE A 89 -0.84 8.67 10.37
CA PHE A 89 -1.94 8.12 11.15
C PHE A 89 -3.27 8.36 10.42
N GLY A 90 -4.26 7.48 10.63
CA GLY A 90 -5.59 7.58 10.03
C GLY A 90 -5.88 6.48 9.01
N TRP A 91 -6.98 6.63 8.27
CA TRP A 91 -7.48 5.60 7.34
C TRP A 91 -6.79 5.65 5.97
N ARG A 92 -6.24 6.81 5.60
CA ARG A 92 -5.61 7.08 4.30
C ARG A 92 -4.10 7.21 4.49
N LYS A 93 -3.42 6.08 4.31
CA LYS A 93 -2.01 5.88 4.68
C LYS A 93 -1.14 5.71 3.45
N ALA A 94 -1.21 6.64 2.51
CA ALA A 94 -0.46 6.55 1.26
C ALA A 94 0.42 7.80 1.03
N ALA A 95 1.63 7.57 0.54
CA ALA A 95 2.59 8.59 0.16
C ALA A 95 3.27 8.24 -1.16
N VAL A 96 3.66 9.29 -1.88
CA VAL A 96 4.47 9.21 -3.10
C VAL A 96 5.73 10.03 -2.92
N VAL A 97 6.86 9.43 -3.24
CA VAL A 97 8.15 10.11 -3.40
C VAL A 97 8.46 10.17 -4.88
N ASN A 98 8.65 11.38 -5.40
CA ASN A 98 9.23 11.59 -6.71
C ASN A 98 10.75 11.61 -6.57
N ASP A 99 11.41 10.50 -6.90
CA ASP A 99 12.87 10.32 -6.91
C ASP A 99 13.47 10.63 -8.30
N GLY A 100 12.81 11.50 -9.05
CA GLY A 100 13.19 11.90 -10.40
C GLY A 100 13.29 13.41 -10.57
N GLN A 101 13.85 13.82 -11.69
CA GLN A 101 13.94 15.20 -12.16
C GLN A 101 12.66 15.68 -12.83
N LEU A 102 11.86 14.75 -13.37
CA LEU A 102 10.60 15.08 -14.03
C LEU A 102 9.47 15.21 -13.02
N PRO A 103 8.56 16.19 -13.18
CA PRO A 103 7.40 16.31 -12.32
C PRO A 103 6.53 15.07 -12.46
N LEU A 104 5.84 14.72 -11.38
CA LEU A 104 4.89 13.61 -11.34
C LEU A 104 3.51 14.17 -11.05
N ILE A 105 2.47 13.58 -11.61
CA ILE A 105 1.09 13.95 -11.39
C ILE A 105 0.42 12.81 -10.64
N TYR A 106 -0.24 13.15 -9.54
CA TYR A 106 -1.20 12.29 -8.87
C TYR A 106 -2.60 12.80 -9.18
N GLU A 107 -3.46 11.94 -9.69
CA GLU A 107 -4.86 12.24 -9.93
C GLU A 107 -5.80 11.23 -9.28
N THR A 108 -7.02 11.66 -8.95
CA THR A 108 -8.08 10.77 -8.49
C THR A 108 -9.16 10.62 -9.56
N VAL A 109 -9.48 9.39 -9.90
CA VAL A 109 -10.55 9.06 -10.86
C VAL A 109 -11.72 8.45 -10.12
N LYS A 110 -12.90 9.06 -10.23
CA LYS A 110 -14.16 8.55 -9.67
C LYS A 110 -14.94 7.77 -10.72
N TYR A 111 -15.35 6.56 -10.38
CA TYR A 111 -16.08 5.66 -11.29
C TYR A 111 -17.58 5.64 -10.96
N GLY A 112 -18.44 5.60 -11.99
CA GLY A 112 -19.89 5.42 -11.81
C GLY A 112 -20.70 6.69 -11.54
N SER A 113 -20.06 7.86 -11.59
CA SER A 113 -20.72 9.18 -11.58
C SER A 113 -20.59 9.82 -12.96
N SER A 114 -21.61 10.55 -13.41
CA SER A 114 -21.53 11.38 -14.63
C SER A 114 -20.59 12.58 -14.44
N ASP A 115 -20.40 13.00 -13.20
CA ASP A 115 -19.42 14.03 -12.83
C ASP A 115 -18.09 13.37 -12.48
N THR A 116 -17.12 13.52 -13.37
CA THR A 116 -15.71 13.23 -13.11
C THR A 116 -15.11 14.34 -12.26
N GLU A 117 -15.27 14.26 -10.93
CA GLU A 117 -14.44 15.03 -10.02
C GLU A 117 -13.01 14.48 -10.08
N VAL A 118 -12.15 15.15 -10.86
CA VAL A 118 -10.73 14.84 -10.96
C VAL A 118 -9.97 15.81 -10.06
N GLN A 119 -9.37 15.29 -8.99
CA GLN A 119 -8.42 16.04 -8.19
C GLN A 119 -7.02 15.78 -8.74
N ILE A 120 -6.36 16.82 -9.26
CA ILE A 120 -5.01 16.73 -9.81
C ILE A 120 -4.03 17.40 -8.84
N ILE A 121 -2.98 16.69 -8.46
CA ILE A 121 -1.94 17.15 -7.54
C ILE A 121 -0.58 16.92 -8.19
N GLY A 122 0.16 18.01 -8.43
CA GLY A 122 1.55 17.93 -8.89
C GLY A 122 2.49 17.56 -7.74
N VAL A 123 3.39 16.61 -8.00
CA VAL A 123 4.49 16.23 -7.12
C VAL A 123 5.79 16.72 -7.76
N LEU A 124 6.40 17.71 -7.10
CA LEU A 124 7.65 18.30 -7.57
C LEU A 124 8.78 17.25 -7.64
N PRO A 125 9.80 17.48 -8.48
CA PRO A 125 11.02 16.68 -8.48
C PRO A 125 11.63 16.58 -7.08
N TYR A 126 12.13 15.40 -6.72
CA TYR A 126 12.79 15.17 -5.43
C TYR A 126 11.94 15.50 -4.19
N ALA A 127 10.61 15.38 -4.31
CA ALA A 127 9.66 15.75 -3.26
C ALA A 127 8.79 14.57 -2.79
N LEU A 128 8.23 14.73 -1.60
CA LEU A 128 7.27 13.82 -0.99
C LEU A 128 5.88 14.44 -1.00
N LEU A 129 4.91 13.70 -1.54
CA LEU A 129 3.50 13.94 -1.30
C LEU A 129 2.98 12.93 -0.27
N LYS A 130 2.37 13.45 0.80
CA LYS A 130 1.81 12.67 1.92
C LYS A 130 0.30 12.85 2.01
N ASN A 131 -0.37 11.99 2.77
CA ASN A 131 -1.81 12.05 3.03
C ASN A 131 -2.63 12.03 1.73
N LEU A 132 -2.30 11.12 0.82
CA LEU A 132 -3.03 11.01 -0.44
C LEU A 132 -4.50 10.70 -0.17
N PRO A 133 -5.43 11.33 -0.93
CA PRO A 133 -6.86 11.07 -0.81
C PRO A 133 -7.22 9.59 -0.98
N GLU A 134 -6.54 8.89 -1.88
CA GLU A 134 -6.73 7.45 -2.09
C GLU A 134 -5.37 6.75 -2.27
N PRO A 135 -5.28 5.46 -1.93
CA PRO A 135 -4.15 4.61 -2.28
C PRO A 135 -3.91 4.60 -3.80
N ILE A 136 -2.64 4.48 -4.20
CA ILE A 136 -2.26 4.49 -5.62
C ILE A 136 -2.60 3.13 -6.23
N SER A 137 -3.61 3.14 -7.09
CA SER A 137 -4.18 1.97 -7.76
C SER A 137 -3.61 1.77 -9.16
N TYR A 138 -3.40 2.87 -9.91
CA TYR A 138 -2.89 2.85 -11.28
C TYR A 138 -1.58 3.64 -11.37
N ARG A 139 -0.69 3.24 -12.28
CA ARG A 139 0.67 3.80 -12.38
C ARG A 139 1.13 3.77 -13.83
N PHE A 140 1.37 4.92 -14.44
CA PHE A 140 1.90 5.05 -15.81
C PHE A 140 1.10 4.31 -16.90
N THR A 141 -0.17 4.04 -16.63
CA THR A 141 -1.13 3.41 -17.53
C THR A 141 -2.38 4.25 -17.54
N GLN A 142 -3.08 4.33 -18.68
CA GLN A 142 -4.41 4.95 -18.68
C GLN A 142 -5.32 4.24 -17.67
N PRO A 143 -6.11 4.98 -16.88
CA PRO A 143 -7.07 4.39 -15.97
C PRO A 143 -8.09 3.60 -16.82
N PRO A 144 -8.49 2.39 -16.37
CA PRO A 144 -9.46 1.59 -17.11
C PRO A 144 -10.77 2.36 -17.25
N SER A 145 -11.58 2.04 -18.26
CA SER A 145 -12.90 2.68 -18.43
C SER A 145 -13.94 2.26 -17.38
N ALA A 146 -13.70 1.15 -16.69
CA ALA A 146 -14.56 0.65 -15.62
C ALA A 146 -13.75 -0.13 -14.58
N VAL A 147 -14.24 -0.10 -13.34
CA VAL A 147 -13.68 -0.89 -12.23
C VAL A 147 -14.78 -1.68 -11.55
N ARG A 148 -14.45 -2.88 -11.08
CA ARG A 148 -15.35 -3.64 -10.22
C ARG A 148 -15.27 -3.07 -8.80
N LEU A 149 -16.41 -2.66 -8.26
CA LEU A 149 -16.52 -2.29 -6.86
C LEU A 149 -16.65 -3.57 -6.01
N THR A 150 -15.81 -3.68 -4.99
CA THR A 150 -15.95 -4.69 -3.93
C THR A 150 -16.69 -4.06 -2.74
N PHE A 151 -17.24 -4.88 -1.83
CA PHE A 151 -17.97 -4.40 -0.65
C PHE A 151 -17.20 -3.40 0.24
N ILE A 152 -15.87 -3.36 0.13
CA ILE A 152 -14.97 -2.52 0.93
C ILE A 152 -14.24 -1.50 0.03
N GLY A 153 -14.41 -1.58 -1.29
CA GLY A 153 -13.69 -0.74 -2.25
C GLY A 153 -14.43 0.55 -2.56
N SER A 154 -13.74 1.68 -2.43
CA SER A 154 -14.22 3.00 -2.90
C SER A 154 -14.50 2.98 -4.41
N ASP A 155 -15.31 3.90 -4.91
CA ASP A 155 -15.43 4.21 -6.35
C ASP A 155 -14.34 5.18 -6.83
N LEU A 156 -13.57 5.75 -5.91
CA LEU A 156 -12.43 6.63 -6.16
C LEU A 156 -11.13 5.81 -6.25
N ARG A 157 -10.27 6.13 -7.22
CA ARG A 157 -8.96 5.48 -7.42
C ARG A 157 -7.87 6.52 -7.59
N GLY A 158 -6.77 6.36 -6.86
CA GLY A 158 -5.56 7.15 -7.09
C GLY A 158 -4.78 6.63 -8.29
N TRP A 159 -4.32 7.53 -9.14
CA TRP A 159 -3.50 7.25 -10.31
C TRP A 159 -2.27 8.16 -10.29
N ILE A 160 -1.10 7.61 -10.58
CA ILE A 160 0.12 8.39 -10.83
C ILE A 160 0.54 8.28 -12.30
N HIS A 161 0.88 9.41 -12.89
CA HIS A 161 1.40 9.49 -14.25
C HIS A 161 2.25 10.75 -14.43
N ARG A 162 2.70 10.98 -15.66
CA ARG A 162 3.40 12.17 -16.09
C ARG A 162 2.63 12.85 -17.20
#